data_AF-A0A8J3DIT6-F1
#
_entry.id   AF-A0A8J3DIT6-F1
#
_cell.length_a   1.000
_cell.length_b   1.000
_cell.length_c   1.000
_cell.angle_alpha   90.00
_cell.angle_beta   90.00
_cell.angle_gamma   90.00
#
_symmetry.space_group_name_H-M   'P 1'
#
loop_
_entity.id
_entity.type
_entity.pdbx_description
1 polymer ?
#
loop_
_entity_poly.entity_id
_entity_poly.type
_entity_poly.pdbx_seq_one_letter_code
_entity_poly.pdbx_strand_id
1 'polypeptide(L)'
;MVSYLVRYLIIIGCLTALGLSARDFTVNIIGGGDAIPGEYPWMVGIMDRNQSDNFQAQKCGGVLVHPYYVLTAAHCFDGQTTESRDILVGTDSLISGGRRVSISSIVRHPGYSGGPTYENDLALLRLSTPVADIEPIGIADEAAWQAEGVVGRIIGWGLTREPSFYPDILQEADMTILPFEEAKAAWGDFNISLIESMLPAGNPDGNPDTCFGDSGGPLLVRRSYDNAWVVAGITSYGDGCGTEDPPGIYTRVYSFRDYIYAILYPNFYSYANGYGQFSLGFDTDGDSLNLLQEYGYNMDPNNGRLAGGPVGSYMTIEGETYATLSFNRRRNMREFAFRLEQGPLNGPWQEVSLTTQTESQSTLDSKTEQLTVRASLPIDDAPFLRMTLIPTGQP
;
A
#
# COMPACT_ATOMS: atom_id res chain seq x y z
N MET A 1 85.78 26.24 -9.17
CA MET A 1 86.22 27.01 -10.35
C MET A 1 85.26 26.72 -11.49
N VAL A 2 84.59 27.77 -11.99
CA VAL A 2 84.00 27.93 -13.35
C VAL A 2 82.92 26.89 -13.73
N SER A 3 81.63 27.19 -13.57
CA SER A 3 80.76 27.95 -14.51
C SER A 3 80.54 27.24 -15.83
N TYR A 4 79.29 26.79 -16.09
CA TYR A 4 78.61 27.04 -17.37
C TYR A 4 77.10 27.15 -17.13
N LEU A 5 76.66 28.40 -17.04
CA LEU A 5 75.30 28.88 -17.29
C LEU A 5 75.02 28.86 -18.80
N VAL A 6 73.71 28.84 -19.15
CA VAL A 6 73.00 29.33 -20.36
C VAL A 6 72.04 28.23 -20.89
N ARG A 7 70.73 28.42 -21.14
CA ARG A 7 69.76 29.53 -20.99
C ARG A 7 68.34 28.94 -21.15
N TYR A 8 67.40 29.45 -20.34
CA TYR A 8 65.96 29.71 -20.57
C TYR A 8 65.04 28.72 -21.31
N LEU A 9 63.94 28.34 -20.64
CA LEU A 9 62.62 28.89 -20.96
C LEU A 9 61.66 28.75 -19.76
N ILE A 10 61.13 29.90 -19.32
CA ILE A 10 60.06 30.01 -18.32
C ILE A 10 58.75 29.85 -19.06
N ILE A 11 57.92 28.88 -18.67
CA ILE A 11 56.47 28.94 -18.86
C ILE A 11 55.84 28.77 -17.48
N ILE A 12 55.22 29.84 -17.00
CA ILE A 12 54.36 29.86 -15.82
C ILE A 12 53.04 29.21 -16.23
N GLY A 13 52.79 28.01 -15.73
CA GLY A 13 51.49 27.35 -15.77
C GLY A 13 50.88 27.34 -14.36
N CYS A 14 49.90 28.22 -14.15
CA CYS A 14 49.07 28.26 -12.96
C CYS A 14 48.24 26.96 -12.87
N LEU A 15 48.44 26.14 -11.83
CA LEU A 15 47.48 25.10 -11.45
C LEU A 15 46.87 25.48 -10.10
N THR A 16 45.68 26.07 -10.18
CA THR A 16 44.74 26.16 -9.07
C THR A 16 44.31 24.76 -8.68
N ALA A 17 44.72 24.27 -7.51
CA ALA A 17 44.14 23.11 -6.87
C ALA A 17 42.77 23.51 -6.30
N LEU A 18 41.72 23.34 -7.10
CA LEU A 18 40.35 23.30 -6.62
C LEU A 18 40.03 21.85 -6.23
N GLY A 19 39.59 21.68 -4.98
CA GLY A 19 39.25 20.38 -4.43
C GLY A 19 38.16 19.70 -5.25
N LEU A 20 38.44 18.48 -5.71
CA LEU A 20 37.39 17.53 -5.99
C LEU A 20 37.11 16.78 -4.68
N SER A 21 36.03 17.19 -4.02
CA SER A 21 35.24 16.27 -3.23
C SER A 21 34.87 15.12 -4.16
N ALA A 22 35.37 13.92 -3.87
CA ALA A 22 34.85 12.71 -4.49
C ALA A 22 33.38 12.62 -4.07
N ARG A 23 32.48 12.90 -5.01
CA ARG A 23 31.08 12.50 -4.86
C ARG A 23 31.05 10.99 -5.02
N ASP A 24 30.98 10.28 -3.91
CA ASP A 24 30.52 8.90 -3.93
C ASP A 24 29.09 8.91 -4.47
N PHE A 25 28.88 8.30 -5.64
CA PHE A 25 27.56 8.04 -6.18
C PHE A 25 27.07 6.71 -5.59
N THR A 26 26.08 6.77 -4.69
CA THR A 26 25.28 5.62 -4.27
C THR A 26 24.14 5.43 -5.28
N VAL A 27 23.89 4.20 -5.73
CA VAL A 27 22.87 3.88 -6.76
C VAL A 27 21.93 2.79 -6.23
N ASN A 28 20.66 3.15 -6.17
CA ASN A 28 19.50 2.43 -5.62
C ASN A 28 18.46 2.23 -6.75
N ILE A 29 17.16 1.88 -6.49
CA ILE A 29 16.09 1.75 -7.54
C ILE A 29 16.43 2.77 -8.63
N ILE A 30 16.60 2.43 -9.91
CA ILE A 30 17.42 3.26 -10.82
C ILE A 30 17.08 4.76 -10.66
N GLY A 31 17.95 5.58 -10.04
CA GLY A 31 17.66 7.00 -9.73
C GLY A 31 17.05 7.36 -8.35
N GLY A 32 16.91 6.39 -7.45
CA GLY A 32 16.29 6.45 -6.12
C GLY A 32 17.30 6.38 -4.96
N GLY A 33 16.81 6.03 -3.76
CA GLY A 33 17.56 6.04 -2.49
C GLY A 33 17.13 4.94 -1.52
N ASP A 34 17.92 4.73 -0.46
CA ASP A 34 17.61 3.74 0.58
C ASP A 34 16.32 4.20 1.27
N ALA A 35 15.37 3.29 1.42
CA ALA A 35 14.16 3.57 2.18
C ALA A 35 14.51 3.80 3.66
N ILE A 36 13.74 4.67 4.32
CA ILE A 36 13.91 4.88 5.76
C ILE A 36 13.48 3.59 6.48
N PRO A 37 14.29 3.05 7.42
CA PRO A 37 13.96 1.85 8.15
C PRO A 37 12.56 1.90 8.79
N GLY A 38 11.73 0.93 8.46
CA GLY A 38 10.36 0.81 8.98
C GLY A 38 9.32 1.73 8.34
N GLU A 39 9.65 2.51 7.30
CA GLU A 39 8.69 3.40 6.64
C GLU A 39 7.60 2.66 5.85
N TYR A 40 7.92 1.48 5.30
CA TYR A 40 7.02 0.68 4.47
C TYR A 40 6.81 -0.73 5.03
N PRO A 41 6.20 -0.86 6.22
CA PRO A 41 6.13 -2.14 6.92
C PRO A 41 5.26 -3.19 6.17
N TRP A 42 4.37 -2.74 5.28
CA TRP A 42 3.54 -3.58 4.40
C TRP A 42 4.26 -4.12 3.16
N MET A 43 5.48 -3.67 2.87
CA MET A 43 6.27 -4.23 1.77
C MET A 43 6.65 -5.68 2.09
N VAL A 44 6.51 -6.57 1.10
CA VAL A 44 6.88 -7.98 1.27
C VAL A 44 7.76 -8.49 0.13
N GLY A 45 8.66 -9.41 0.47
CA GLY A 45 9.45 -10.15 -0.50
C GLY A 45 8.77 -11.49 -0.83
N ILE A 46 8.66 -11.82 -2.12
CA ILE A 46 8.24 -13.15 -2.56
C ILE A 46 9.49 -13.98 -2.80
N MET A 47 9.65 -15.01 -1.98
CA MET A 47 10.89 -15.76 -1.83
C MET A 47 10.76 -17.16 -2.43
N ASP A 48 11.80 -17.64 -3.12
CA ASP A 48 11.97 -19.07 -3.35
C ASP A 48 12.11 -19.79 -2.01
N ARG A 49 11.16 -20.68 -1.73
CA ARG A 49 11.09 -21.40 -0.45
C ARG A 49 12.29 -22.31 -0.22
N ASN A 50 12.88 -22.85 -1.28
CA ASN A 50 13.99 -23.81 -1.17
C ASN A 50 15.36 -23.13 -1.02
N GLN A 51 15.42 -21.81 -1.15
CA GLN A 51 16.63 -21.02 -0.93
C GLN A 51 16.57 -20.39 0.47
N SER A 52 17.49 -20.76 1.35
CA SER A 52 17.53 -20.27 2.74
C SER A 52 18.04 -18.83 2.86
N ASP A 53 18.94 -18.44 1.95
CA ASP A 53 19.44 -17.07 1.91
C ASP A 53 18.37 -16.15 1.30
N ASN A 54 17.86 -15.21 2.09
CA ASN A 54 16.79 -14.31 1.67
C ASN A 54 17.19 -13.45 0.47
N PHE A 55 18.41 -12.91 0.45
CA PHE A 55 18.90 -12.11 -0.66
C PHE A 55 18.88 -12.90 -1.99
N GLN A 56 19.31 -14.16 -1.98
CA GLN A 56 19.26 -15.04 -3.15
C GLN A 56 17.85 -15.58 -3.46
N ALA A 57 17.00 -15.69 -2.44
CA ALA A 57 15.67 -16.23 -2.56
C ALA A 57 14.67 -15.24 -3.17
N GLN A 58 14.90 -13.93 -3.06
CA GLN A 58 13.99 -12.91 -3.58
C GLN A 58 13.75 -13.11 -5.09
N LYS A 59 12.49 -13.04 -5.51
CA LYS A 59 12.06 -13.16 -6.93
C LYS A 59 11.12 -12.05 -7.37
N CYS A 60 10.21 -11.64 -6.50
CA CYS A 60 9.22 -10.61 -6.76
C CYS A 60 8.95 -9.80 -5.48
N GLY A 61 8.31 -8.66 -5.63
CA GLY A 61 7.70 -7.89 -4.55
C GLY A 61 6.22 -8.21 -4.37
N GLY A 62 5.65 -7.65 -3.31
CA GLY A 62 4.22 -7.64 -3.04
C GLY A 62 3.90 -6.63 -1.96
N VAL A 63 2.62 -6.47 -1.64
CA VAL A 63 2.19 -5.57 -0.58
C VAL A 63 1.09 -6.19 0.28
N LEU A 64 1.24 -6.10 1.60
CA LEU A 64 0.25 -6.58 2.57
C LEU A 64 -0.96 -5.63 2.59
N VAL A 65 -2.11 -6.11 2.11
CA VAL A 65 -3.39 -5.36 2.06
C VAL A 65 -4.42 -5.87 3.05
N HIS A 66 -4.14 -7.01 3.69
CA HIS A 66 -4.94 -7.62 4.75
C HIS A 66 -4.04 -8.50 5.62
N PRO A 67 -4.33 -8.77 6.91
CA PRO A 67 -3.49 -9.67 7.73
C PRO A 67 -3.26 -11.05 7.12
N TYR A 68 -4.17 -11.52 6.25
CA TYR A 68 -4.04 -12.78 5.51
C TYR A 68 -3.76 -12.61 4.02
N TYR A 69 -3.70 -11.40 3.45
CA TYR A 69 -3.57 -11.26 2.01
C TYR A 69 -2.47 -10.28 1.60
N VAL A 70 -1.65 -10.76 0.69
CA VAL A 70 -0.68 -9.97 -0.07
C VAL A 70 -1.22 -9.77 -1.48
N LEU A 71 -1.16 -8.54 -1.97
CA LEU A 71 -1.41 -8.18 -3.37
C LEU A 71 -0.08 -8.17 -4.14
N THR A 72 -0.07 -8.72 -5.34
CA THR A 72 1.12 -8.82 -6.20
C THR A 72 0.71 -9.06 -7.67
N ALA A 73 1.68 -9.22 -8.56
CA ALA A 73 1.47 -9.57 -9.95
C ALA A 73 1.15 -11.07 -10.12
N ALA A 74 0.29 -11.41 -11.07
CA ALA A 74 -0.04 -12.78 -11.41
C ALA A 74 1.14 -13.52 -12.08
N HIS A 75 1.92 -12.83 -12.92
CA HIS A 75 3.06 -13.41 -13.64
C HIS A 75 4.14 -13.95 -12.70
N CYS A 76 4.28 -13.39 -11.48
CA CYS A 76 5.19 -13.89 -10.45
C CYS A 76 4.90 -15.35 -10.05
N PHE A 77 3.69 -15.84 -10.36
CA PHE A 77 3.24 -17.20 -10.04
C PHE A 77 3.03 -18.08 -11.28
N ASP A 78 3.53 -17.68 -12.44
CA ASP A 78 3.49 -18.56 -13.62
C ASP A 78 4.39 -19.79 -13.43
N GLY A 79 3.76 -20.97 -13.51
CA GLY A 79 4.39 -22.25 -13.23
C GLY A 79 4.78 -22.48 -11.76
N GLN A 80 4.36 -21.61 -10.84
CA GLN A 80 4.68 -21.71 -9.41
C GLN A 80 3.50 -22.29 -8.61
N THR A 81 3.81 -22.85 -7.44
CA THR A 81 2.82 -23.40 -6.49
C THR A 81 2.97 -22.76 -5.12
N THR A 82 1.97 -22.95 -4.25
CA THR A 82 2.02 -22.52 -2.83
C THR A 82 3.23 -23.08 -2.08
N GLU A 83 3.72 -24.26 -2.48
CA GLU A 83 4.88 -24.92 -1.85
C GLU A 83 6.23 -24.46 -2.43
N SER A 84 6.22 -23.64 -3.50
CA SER A 84 7.44 -23.13 -4.13
C SER A 84 7.83 -21.73 -3.65
N ARG A 85 6.96 -21.05 -2.91
CA ARG A 85 7.14 -19.67 -2.47
C ARG A 85 6.75 -19.46 -1.02
N ASP A 86 7.52 -18.61 -0.35
CA ASP A 86 7.19 -18.02 0.94
C ASP A 86 7.15 -16.50 0.82
N ILE A 87 6.49 -15.84 1.77
CA ILE A 87 6.41 -14.38 1.87
C ILE A 87 7.29 -13.91 3.03
N LEU A 88 8.30 -13.09 2.73
CA LEU A 88 9.12 -12.41 3.73
C LEU A 88 8.43 -11.10 4.14
N VAL A 89 8.15 -10.95 5.43
CA VAL A 89 7.48 -9.77 6.00
C VAL A 89 8.30 -9.16 7.13
N GLY A 90 8.07 -7.88 7.42
CA GLY A 90 8.59 -7.20 8.62
C GLY A 90 10.10 -6.94 8.58
N THR A 91 10.64 -6.65 7.41
CA THR A 91 12.04 -6.26 7.23
C THR A 91 12.20 -5.28 6.08
N ASP A 92 13.17 -4.39 6.24
CA ASP A 92 13.74 -3.51 5.22
C ASP A 92 15.05 -4.09 4.65
N SER A 93 15.60 -5.16 5.24
CA SER A 93 16.85 -5.79 4.81
C SER A 93 16.63 -7.25 4.38
N LEU A 94 17.16 -7.64 3.22
CA LEU A 94 17.16 -9.03 2.76
C LEU A 94 18.23 -9.88 3.43
N ILE A 95 19.25 -9.29 4.07
CA ILE A 95 20.32 -10.04 4.74
C ILE A 95 20.13 -10.11 6.26
N SER A 96 19.19 -9.34 6.81
CA SER A 96 18.92 -9.32 8.24
C SER A 96 17.44 -9.08 8.53
N GLY A 97 16.90 -9.79 9.53
CA GLY A 97 15.53 -9.57 10.00
C GLY A 97 14.43 -10.27 9.20
N GLY A 98 13.18 -9.90 9.54
CA GLY A 98 11.96 -10.42 8.94
C GLY A 98 11.65 -11.87 9.29
N ARG A 99 10.52 -12.34 8.78
CA ARG A 99 10.12 -13.75 8.88
C ARG A 99 9.41 -14.20 7.62
N ARG A 100 9.60 -15.48 7.27
CA ARG A 100 8.88 -16.11 6.16
C ARG A 100 7.53 -16.66 6.63
N VAL A 101 6.50 -16.43 5.84
CA VAL A 101 5.14 -16.92 6.03
C VAL A 101 4.74 -17.71 4.79
N SER A 102 4.21 -18.93 4.98
CA SER A 102 3.80 -19.79 3.88
C SER A 102 2.48 -19.35 3.25
N ILE A 103 2.33 -19.63 1.96
CA ILE A 103 1.12 -19.32 1.19
C ILE A 103 0.16 -20.52 1.27
N SER A 104 -1.11 -20.26 1.56
CA SER A 104 -2.18 -21.28 1.58
C SER A 104 -3.00 -21.32 0.28
N SER A 105 -3.07 -20.20 -0.45
CA SER A 105 -3.76 -20.12 -1.74
C SER A 105 -3.19 -19.00 -2.60
N ILE A 106 -3.14 -19.22 -3.91
CA ILE A 106 -2.79 -18.22 -4.93
C ILE A 106 -4.06 -17.97 -5.75
N VAL A 107 -4.58 -16.75 -5.67
CA VAL A 107 -5.78 -16.32 -6.41
C VAL A 107 -5.34 -15.35 -7.50
N ARG A 108 -5.02 -15.87 -8.69
CA ARG A 108 -4.77 -15.04 -9.87
C ARG A 108 -6.09 -14.50 -10.40
N HIS A 109 -6.08 -13.26 -10.88
CA HIS A 109 -7.26 -12.68 -11.51
C HIS A 109 -7.71 -13.56 -12.68
N PRO A 110 -9.01 -13.89 -12.81
CA PRO A 110 -9.49 -14.83 -13.83
C PRO A 110 -9.32 -14.32 -15.27
N GLY A 111 -9.23 -13.00 -15.44
CA GLY A 111 -8.91 -12.36 -16.72
C GLY A 111 -7.41 -12.20 -16.99
N TYR A 112 -6.53 -12.74 -16.13
CA TYR A 112 -5.08 -12.66 -16.34
C TYR A 112 -4.67 -13.39 -17.63
N SER A 113 -3.86 -12.74 -18.45
CA SER A 113 -3.27 -13.31 -19.66
C SER A 113 -1.76 -13.12 -19.66
N GLY A 114 -0.98 -14.21 -19.59
CA GLY A 114 0.48 -14.21 -19.70
C GLY A 114 1.00 -13.95 -21.13
N GLY A 115 0.25 -13.21 -21.94
CA GLY A 115 0.64 -12.74 -23.26
C GLY A 115 1.64 -11.58 -23.20
N PRO A 116 1.92 -10.90 -24.32
CA PRO A 116 3.00 -9.92 -24.42
C PRO A 116 2.84 -8.69 -23.51
N THR A 117 1.64 -8.41 -23.00
CA THR A 117 1.32 -7.22 -22.20
C THR A 117 0.82 -7.52 -20.79
N TYR A 118 0.79 -8.80 -20.39
CA TYR A 118 0.31 -9.20 -19.06
C TYR A 118 -1.04 -8.56 -18.66
N GLU A 119 -2.08 -8.75 -19.48
CA GLU A 119 -3.40 -8.17 -19.18
C GLU A 119 -3.92 -8.67 -17.83
N ASN A 120 -4.47 -7.75 -17.02
CA ASN A 120 -5.02 -8.04 -15.69
C ASN A 120 -4.05 -8.80 -14.78
N ASP A 121 -2.78 -8.39 -14.80
CA ASP A 121 -1.69 -8.97 -14.03
C ASP A 121 -1.78 -8.64 -12.53
N LEU A 122 -2.68 -9.36 -11.88
CA LEU A 122 -3.01 -9.21 -10.47
C LEU A 122 -3.23 -10.58 -9.82
N ALA A 123 -2.65 -10.77 -8.64
CA ALA A 123 -2.91 -11.91 -7.79
C ALA A 123 -3.04 -11.52 -6.32
N LEU A 124 -3.89 -12.24 -5.60
CA LEU A 124 -3.94 -12.24 -4.14
C LEU A 124 -3.37 -13.54 -3.60
N LEU A 125 -2.45 -13.42 -2.64
CA LEU A 125 -1.85 -14.55 -1.95
C LEU A 125 -2.46 -14.65 -0.56
N ARG A 126 -3.17 -15.74 -0.28
CA ARG A 126 -3.69 -16.01 1.06
C ARG A 126 -2.61 -16.63 1.92
N LEU A 127 -2.15 -15.93 2.95
CA LEU A 127 -1.19 -16.43 3.93
C LEU A 127 -1.79 -17.56 4.78
N SER A 128 -0.94 -18.49 5.21
CA SER A 128 -1.36 -19.62 6.05
C SER A 128 -1.65 -19.20 7.49
N THR A 129 -1.02 -18.13 7.94
CA THR A 129 -1.15 -17.52 9.27
C THR A 129 -1.23 -16.00 9.12
N PRO A 130 -1.99 -15.30 9.98
CA PRO A 130 -2.11 -13.86 9.86
C PRO A 130 -0.81 -13.15 10.25
N VAL A 131 -0.52 -12.07 9.55
CA VAL A 131 0.47 -11.05 9.93
C VAL A 131 -0.31 -9.95 10.65
N ALA A 132 -0.44 -10.06 11.97
CA ALA A 132 -1.27 -9.18 12.79
C ALA A 132 -0.49 -8.05 13.48
N ASP A 133 0.84 -8.14 13.48
CA ASP A 133 1.80 -7.19 14.03
C ASP A 133 2.24 -6.11 13.03
N ILE A 134 1.75 -6.17 11.79
CA ILE A 134 2.01 -5.20 10.73
C ILE A 134 0.67 -4.65 10.27
N GLU A 135 0.54 -3.32 10.25
CA GLU A 135 -0.63 -2.65 9.71
C GLU A 135 -0.63 -2.78 8.18
N PRO A 136 -1.65 -3.42 7.57
CA PRO A 136 -1.74 -3.50 6.11
C PRO A 136 -2.00 -2.13 5.48
N ILE A 137 -1.55 -1.94 4.25
CA ILE A 137 -1.83 -0.71 3.49
C ILE A 137 -3.28 -0.69 2.98
N GLY A 138 -3.84 0.51 2.84
CA GLY A 138 -5.10 0.72 2.13
C GLY A 138 -4.96 0.62 0.62
N ILE A 139 -6.07 0.31 -0.06
CA ILE A 139 -6.19 0.36 -1.52
C ILE A 139 -6.64 1.76 -1.95
N ALA A 140 -6.05 2.29 -3.02
CA ALA A 140 -6.42 3.60 -3.55
C ALA A 140 -7.93 3.68 -3.84
N ASP A 141 -8.55 4.77 -3.40
CA ASP A 141 -9.93 5.16 -3.73
C ASP A 141 -9.93 6.20 -4.85
N GLU A 142 -11.10 6.58 -5.34
CA GLU A 142 -11.23 7.58 -6.41
C GLU A 142 -10.52 8.90 -6.07
N ALA A 143 -10.66 9.37 -4.82
CA ALA A 143 -10.05 10.61 -4.33
C ALA A 143 -8.52 10.57 -4.24
N ALA A 144 -7.92 9.38 -4.10
CA ALA A 144 -6.48 9.15 -4.14
C ALA A 144 -5.96 8.83 -5.56
N TRP A 145 -6.80 8.26 -6.41
CA TRP A 145 -6.46 7.71 -7.73
C TRP A 145 -6.50 8.74 -8.88
N GLN A 146 -7.28 9.81 -8.75
CA GLN A 146 -7.83 10.55 -9.91
C GLN A 146 -6.93 11.53 -10.69
N ALA A 147 -5.62 11.64 -10.47
CA ALA A 147 -4.84 12.66 -11.18
C ALA A 147 -3.61 12.11 -11.91
N GLU A 148 -3.65 12.21 -13.25
CA GLU A 148 -2.45 12.30 -14.09
C GLU A 148 -1.52 13.37 -13.51
N GLY A 149 -0.21 13.13 -13.54
CA GLY A 149 0.77 14.02 -12.93
C GLY A 149 0.94 13.85 -11.42
N VAL A 150 0.20 12.94 -10.76
CA VAL A 150 0.47 12.57 -9.37
C VAL A 150 1.82 11.87 -9.28
N VAL A 151 2.63 12.35 -8.35
CA VAL A 151 3.88 11.68 -7.96
C VAL A 151 3.53 10.50 -7.06
N GLY A 152 3.77 9.30 -7.56
CA GLY A 152 3.76 8.07 -6.79
C GLY A 152 5.16 7.68 -6.34
N ARG A 153 5.22 6.69 -5.46
CA ARG A 153 6.45 6.12 -4.92
C ARG A 153 6.50 4.62 -5.17
N ILE A 154 7.57 4.17 -5.80
CA ILE A 154 7.89 2.76 -5.92
C ILE A 154 8.86 2.35 -4.82
N ILE A 155 8.72 1.11 -4.35
CA ILE A 155 9.61 0.52 -3.36
C ILE A 155 9.92 -0.92 -3.73
N GLY A 156 11.15 -1.37 -3.47
CA GLY A 156 11.56 -2.72 -3.82
C GLY A 156 13.02 -3.06 -3.56
N TRP A 157 13.36 -4.33 -3.86
CA TRP A 157 14.73 -4.86 -3.80
C TRP A 157 15.20 -5.35 -5.17
N GLY A 158 14.56 -4.87 -6.25
CA GLY A 158 14.94 -5.21 -7.60
C GLY A 158 16.27 -4.60 -8.01
N LEU A 159 16.64 -4.88 -9.26
CA LEU A 159 17.91 -4.49 -9.84
C LEU A 159 18.04 -2.97 -9.88
N THR A 160 19.07 -2.45 -9.21
CA THR A 160 19.32 -1.01 -9.09
C THR A 160 20.38 -0.53 -10.08
N ARG A 161 21.20 -1.44 -10.59
CA ARG A 161 22.17 -1.16 -11.65
C ARG A 161 22.53 -2.41 -12.43
N GLU A 162 22.43 -2.30 -13.75
CA GLU A 162 22.92 -3.31 -14.69
C GLU A 162 24.44 -3.56 -14.53
N PRO A 163 24.93 -4.80 -14.67
CA PRO A 163 24.18 -5.98 -15.10
C PRO A 163 23.54 -6.82 -13.97
N SER A 164 23.91 -6.63 -12.70
CA SER A 164 23.48 -7.53 -11.61
C SER A 164 23.65 -6.92 -10.19
N PHE A 165 23.48 -5.61 -10.03
CA PHE A 165 23.56 -5.00 -8.70
C PHE A 165 22.17 -4.99 -8.05
N TYR A 166 22.00 -5.85 -7.05
CA TYR A 166 20.80 -5.93 -6.22
C TYR A 166 21.11 -5.36 -4.83
N PRO A 167 20.22 -4.52 -4.29
CA PRO A 167 20.40 -3.93 -2.97
C PRO A 167 19.96 -4.93 -1.91
N ASP A 168 20.64 -4.93 -0.77
CA ASP A 168 20.22 -5.68 0.41
C ASP A 168 19.22 -4.88 1.25
N ILE A 169 19.32 -3.56 1.28
CA ILE A 169 18.37 -2.63 1.90
C ILE A 169 17.25 -2.29 0.91
N LEU A 170 16.03 -2.12 1.42
CA LEU A 170 14.87 -1.70 0.67
C LEU A 170 15.12 -0.33 0.04
N GLN A 171 14.73 -0.20 -1.21
CA GLN A 171 14.93 1.01 -2.00
C GLN A 171 13.61 1.71 -2.26
N GLU A 172 13.67 3.02 -2.44
CA GLU A 172 12.54 3.86 -2.82
C GLU A 172 12.89 4.83 -3.96
N ALA A 173 11.90 5.17 -4.77
CA ALA A 173 12.02 6.24 -5.75
C ALA A 173 10.65 6.84 -6.11
N ASP A 174 10.65 8.09 -6.56
CA ASP A 174 9.43 8.82 -6.94
C ASP A 174 9.25 8.83 -8.45
N MET A 175 8.04 8.52 -8.93
CA MET A 175 7.69 8.52 -10.34
C MET A 175 6.34 9.17 -10.60
N THR A 176 6.15 9.67 -11.81
CA THR A 176 4.92 10.36 -12.19
C THR A 176 3.94 9.40 -12.85
N ILE A 177 2.67 9.41 -12.41
CA ILE A 177 1.59 8.75 -13.12
C ILE A 177 1.31 9.51 -14.41
N LEU A 178 1.35 8.82 -15.54
CA LEU A 178 1.25 9.43 -16.87
C LEU A 178 -0.17 9.32 -17.45
N PRO A 179 -0.55 10.24 -18.35
CA PRO A 179 -1.80 10.16 -19.08
C PRO A 179 -1.91 8.84 -19.87
N PHE A 180 -3.04 8.14 -19.71
CA PHE A 180 -3.22 6.82 -20.31
C PHE A 180 -3.16 6.86 -21.84
N GLU A 181 -3.78 7.85 -22.47
CA GLU A 181 -3.80 7.97 -23.93
C GLU A 181 -2.43 8.33 -24.52
N GLU A 182 -1.57 9.05 -23.78
CA GLU A 182 -0.19 9.32 -24.19
C GLU A 182 0.64 8.04 -24.16
N ALA A 183 0.59 7.30 -23.06
CA ALA A 183 1.28 6.01 -22.95
C ALA A 183 0.77 5.01 -23.98
N LYS A 184 -0.54 4.96 -24.23
CA LYS A 184 -1.14 4.09 -25.24
C LYS A 184 -0.68 4.43 -26.66
N ALA A 185 -0.49 5.72 -26.97
CA ALA A 185 0.09 6.14 -28.24
C ALA A 185 1.55 5.68 -28.36
N ALA A 186 2.36 5.91 -27.32
CA ALA A 186 3.76 5.47 -27.25
C ALA A 186 3.89 3.95 -27.45
N TRP A 187 3.14 3.15 -26.69
CA TRP A 187 3.13 1.70 -26.84
C TRP A 187 2.56 1.24 -28.20
N GLY A 188 1.68 2.04 -28.81
CA GLY A 188 1.15 1.80 -30.15
C GLY A 188 2.23 1.77 -31.24
N ASP A 189 3.29 2.57 -31.10
CA ASP A 189 4.44 2.56 -32.03
C ASP A 189 5.21 1.22 -32.00
N PHE A 190 5.06 0.45 -30.92
CA PHE A 190 5.59 -0.91 -30.75
C PHE A 190 4.57 -2.01 -31.11
N ASN A 191 3.43 -1.65 -31.71
CA ASN A 191 2.29 -2.54 -31.98
C ASN A 191 1.70 -3.19 -30.71
N ILE A 192 1.76 -2.49 -29.59
CA ILE A 192 1.19 -2.91 -28.31
C ILE A 192 -0.02 -2.02 -27.97
N SER A 193 -1.14 -2.66 -27.64
CA SER A 193 -2.34 -1.96 -27.20
C SER A 193 -2.48 -2.04 -25.68
N LEU A 194 -2.45 -0.90 -25.00
CA LEU A 194 -2.79 -0.82 -23.58
C LEU A 194 -4.29 -0.90 -23.34
N ILE A 195 -4.68 -1.37 -22.16
CA ILE A 195 -6.07 -1.45 -21.69
C ILE A 195 -6.27 -0.62 -20.42
N GLU A 196 -7.52 -0.24 -20.12
CA GLU A 196 -7.88 0.62 -18.98
C GLU A 196 -7.60 0.01 -17.60
N SER A 197 -7.20 -1.25 -17.51
CA SER A 197 -6.71 -1.84 -16.26
C SER A 197 -5.20 -1.67 -16.06
N MET A 198 -4.52 -0.97 -16.98
CA MET A 198 -3.11 -0.61 -16.90
C MET A 198 -2.92 0.83 -16.44
N LEU A 199 -1.85 1.05 -15.70
CA LEU A 199 -1.45 2.32 -15.12
C LEU A 199 -0.03 2.64 -15.60
N PRO A 200 0.11 3.54 -16.56
CA PRO A 200 1.41 4.01 -16.99
C PRO A 200 2.03 4.94 -15.94
N ALA A 201 3.28 4.70 -15.60
CA ALA A 201 4.04 5.59 -14.75
C ALA A 201 5.51 5.61 -15.16
N GLY A 202 6.13 6.77 -15.02
CA GLY A 202 7.50 7.00 -15.45
C GLY A 202 7.81 8.49 -15.40
N ASN A 203 9.05 8.84 -15.65
CA ASN A 203 9.50 10.23 -15.73
C ASN A 203 10.05 10.53 -17.13
N PRO A 204 10.04 11.79 -17.57
CA PRO A 204 10.50 12.17 -18.92
C PRO A 204 11.94 11.72 -19.24
N ASP A 205 12.78 11.62 -18.21
CA ASP A 205 14.20 11.28 -18.28
C ASP A 205 14.44 9.76 -18.19
N GLY A 206 13.36 8.95 -18.21
CA GLY A 206 13.40 7.50 -18.04
C GLY A 206 13.79 7.04 -16.64
N ASN A 207 14.07 7.96 -15.72
CA ASN A 207 14.49 7.68 -14.36
C ASN A 207 13.62 8.43 -13.32
N PRO A 208 13.22 7.80 -12.21
CA PRO A 208 13.55 6.45 -11.81
C PRO A 208 12.60 5.39 -12.38
N ASP A 209 13.03 4.14 -12.36
CA ASP A 209 12.24 3.01 -12.88
C ASP A 209 12.36 1.76 -12.00
N THR A 210 11.32 0.92 -12.02
CA THR A 210 11.35 -0.45 -11.47
C THR A 210 12.08 -1.39 -12.39
N CYS A 211 12.74 -2.41 -11.85
CA CYS A 211 13.47 -3.37 -12.66
C CYS A 211 13.30 -4.82 -12.17
N PHE A 212 14.09 -5.75 -12.71
CA PHE A 212 14.05 -7.17 -12.35
C PHE A 212 14.07 -7.36 -10.84
N GLY A 213 13.07 -8.06 -10.30
CA GLY A 213 12.90 -8.28 -8.86
C GLY A 213 11.91 -7.33 -8.18
N ASP A 214 11.58 -6.18 -8.79
CA ASP A 214 10.51 -5.29 -8.30
C ASP A 214 9.12 -5.73 -8.77
N SER A 215 9.04 -6.62 -9.76
CA SER A 215 7.81 -7.22 -10.27
C SER A 215 6.86 -7.62 -9.13
N GLY A 216 5.60 -7.19 -9.24
CA GLY A 216 4.59 -7.40 -8.20
C GLY A 216 4.67 -6.47 -6.98
N GLY A 217 5.74 -5.67 -6.85
CA GLY A 217 5.89 -4.62 -5.85
C GLY A 217 4.96 -3.42 -6.10
N PRO A 218 4.70 -2.60 -5.07
CA PRO A 218 3.67 -1.58 -5.14
C PRO A 218 4.18 -0.24 -5.72
N LEU A 219 3.29 0.42 -6.48
CA LEU A 219 3.32 1.86 -6.70
C LEU A 219 2.35 2.51 -5.71
N LEU A 220 2.89 3.30 -4.79
CA LEU A 220 2.19 3.97 -3.70
C LEU A 220 1.84 5.42 -4.07
N VAL A 221 0.70 5.92 -3.58
CA VAL A 221 0.35 7.34 -3.66
C VAL A 221 -0.12 7.85 -2.29
N ARG A 222 -0.02 9.17 -2.09
CA ARG A 222 -0.54 9.83 -0.90
C ARG A 222 -1.98 10.25 -1.13
N ARG A 223 -2.86 9.82 -0.23
CA ARG A 223 -4.27 10.17 -0.25
C ARG A 223 -4.48 11.64 0.15
N SER A 224 -5.25 12.37 -0.63
CA SER A 224 -5.35 13.84 -0.53
C SER A 224 -5.91 14.37 0.80
N TYR A 225 -6.81 13.63 1.45
CA TYR A 225 -7.55 14.10 2.62
C TYR A 225 -6.88 13.78 3.98
N ASP A 226 -5.96 12.82 4.04
CA ASP A 226 -5.27 12.46 5.29
C ASP A 226 -3.78 12.12 5.11
N ASN A 227 -3.26 12.25 3.89
CA ASN A 227 -1.88 11.97 3.54
C ASN A 227 -1.45 10.53 3.85
N ALA A 228 -2.38 9.57 3.96
CA ALA A 228 -2.03 8.16 4.13
C ALA A 228 -1.46 7.56 2.84
N TRP A 229 -0.52 6.63 2.96
CA TRP A 229 -0.08 5.82 1.83
C TRP A 229 -1.19 4.83 1.44
N VAL A 230 -1.44 4.72 0.13
CA VAL A 230 -2.33 3.70 -0.45
C VAL A 230 -1.67 3.10 -1.68
N VAL A 231 -1.97 1.83 -1.98
CA VAL A 231 -1.47 1.18 -3.20
C VAL A 231 -2.35 1.55 -4.40
N ALA A 232 -1.73 2.17 -5.40
CA ALA A 232 -2.38 2.59 -6.65
C ALA A 232 -2.04 1.66 -7.83
N GLY A 233 -0.82 1.11 -7.83
CA GLY A 233 -0.32 0.24 -8.89
C GLY A 233 0.41 -0.99 -8.37
N ILE A 234 0.47 -2.02 -9.20
CA ILE A 234 1.33 -3.20 -9.01
C ILE A 234 2.27 -3.31 -10.20
N THR A 235 3.58 -3.38 -9.96
CA THR A 235 4.62 -3.44 -11.00
C THR A 235 4.38 -4.66 -11.90
N SER A 236 4.20 -4.45 -13.21
CA SER A 236 3.81 -5.51 -14.16
C SER A 236 4.81 -5.68 -15.29
N TYR A 237 5.02 -4.64 -16.11
CA TYR A 237 5.71 -4.76 -17.40
C TYR A 237 6.42 -3.46 -17.82
N GLY A 238 7.49 -3.59 -18.60
CA GLY A 238 8.24 -2.48 -19.22
C GLY A 238 9.16 -2.96 -20.33
N ASP A 239 9.65 -2.06 -21.19
CA ASP A 239 10.59 -2.35 -22.28
C ASP A 239 12.06 -2.29 -21.82
N GLY A 240 12.38 -3.02 -20.75
CA GLY A 240 13.65 -2.89 -20.03
C GLY A 240 13.53 -2.00 -18.79
N CYS A 241 14.67 -1.55 -18.27
CA CYS A 241 14.74 -0.74 -17.06
C CYS A 241 15.36 0.62 -17.35
N GLY A 242 14.71 1.68 -16.90
CA GLY A 242 15.16 3.06 -17.05
C GLY A 242 14.92 3.63 -18.45
N THR A 243 13.91 3.14 -19.19
CA THR A 243 13.61 3.61 -20.55
C THR A 243 12.77 4.90 -20.53
N GLU A 244 13.18 5.89 -21.31
CA GLU A 244 12.43 7.16 -21.47
C GLU A 244 11.07 6.95 -22.16
N ASP A 245 11.03 6.04 -23.14
CA ASP A 245 9.87 5.72 -23.95
C ASP A 245 10.02 4.29 -24.52
N PRO A 246 9.05 3.37 -24.34
CA PRO A 246 7.74 3.56 -23.72
C PRO A 246 7.79 3.49 -22.18
N PRO A 247 6.82 4.12 -21.48
CA PRO A 247 6.81 4.17 -20.02
C PRO A 247 6.49 2.81 -19.39
N GLY A 248 6.95 2.61 -18.16
CA GLY A 248 6.63 1.45 -17.34
C GLY A 248 5.14 1.30 -17.10
N ILE A 249 4.66 0.05 -17.07
CA ILE A 249 3.26 -0.32 -16.92
C ILE A 249 3.05 -1.06 -15.60
N TYR A 250 2.11 -0.53 -14.83
CA TYR A 250 1.61 -1.10 -13.59
C TYR A 250 0.18 -1.60 -13.80
N THR A 251 -0.25 -2.57 -13.02
CA THR A 251 -1.67 -2.91 -12.94
C THR A 251 -2.39 -1.84 -12.12
N ARG A 252 -3.41 -1.20 -12.69
CA ARG A 252 -4.25 -0.18 -12.05
C ARG A 252 -5.10 -0.80 -10.94
N VAL A 253 -4.68 -0.69 -9.69
CA VAL A 253 -5.36 -1.39 -8.56
C VAL A 253 -6.80 -0.94 -8.39
N TYR A 254 -7.09 0.34 -8.63
CA TYR A 254 -8.45 0.88 -8.53
C TYR A 254 -9.44 0.15 -9.45
N SER A 255 -9.02 -0.26 -10.66
CA SER A 255 -9.87 -1.02 -11.61
C SER A 255 -10.28 -2.40 -11.10
N PHE A 256 -9.55 -2.95 -10.11
CA PHE A 256 -9.83 -4.26 -9.52
C PHE A 256 -10.33 -4.17 -8.08
N ARG A 257 -10.61 -2.96 -7.58
CA ARG A 257 -10.94 -2.72 -6.17
C ARG A 257 -12.10 -3.58 -5.68
N ASP A 258 -13.18 -3.67 -6.46
CA ASP A 258 -14.34 -4.46 -6.07
C ASP A 258 -14.04 -5.97 -6.08
N TYR A 259 -13.25 -6.44 -7.05
CA TYR A 259 -12.77 -7.83 -7.10
C TYR A 259 -11.88 -8.16 -5.89
N ILE A 260 -10.95 -7.27 -5.55
CA ILE A 260 -10.08 -7.42 -4.39
C ILE A 260 -10.92 -7.48 -3.11
N TYR A 261 -11.82 -6.52 -2.89
CA TYR A 261 -12.68 -6.49 -1.71
C TYR A 261 -13.65 -7.65 -1.61
N ALA A 262 -14.13 -8.19 -2.72
CA ALA A 262 -14.93 -9.43 -2.73
C ALA A 262 -14.16 -10.63 -2.15
N ILE A 263 -12.84 -10.66 -2.32
CA ILE A 263 -11.96 -11.71 -1.77
C ILE A 263 -11.57 -11.42 -0.33
N LEU A 264 -11.20 -10.16 -0.03
CA LEU A 264 -10.80 -9.76 1.31
C LEU A 264 -11.95 -9.85 2.32
N TYR A 265 -13.17 -9.49 1.89
CA TYR A 265 -14.32 -9.28 2.77
C TYR A 265 -15.62 -9.90 2.20
N PRO A 266 -15.73 -11.23 2.14
CA PRO A 266 -16.84 -11.90 1.45
C PRO A 266 -18.22 -11.64 2.05
N ASN A 267 -18.36 -11.48 3.38
CA ASN A 267 -19.68 -11.16 3.95
C ASN A 267 -20.05 -9.69 3.75
N PHE A 268 -19.07 -8.79 3.74
CA PHE A 268 -19.28 -7.38 3.37
C PHE A 268 -19.75 -7.28 1.92
N TYR A 269 -19.06 -7.98 1.01
CA TYR A 269 -19.46 -8.06 -0.39
C TYR A 269 -20.87 -8.63 -0.57
N SER A 270 -21.21 -9.71 0.16
CA SER A 270 -22.54 -10.30 0.12
C SER A 270 -23.62 -9.35 0.63
N TYR A 271 -23.31 -8.55 1.67
CA TYR A 271 -24.19 -7.50 2.17
C TYR A 271 -24.40 -6.41 1.11
N ALA A 272 -23.32 -5.86 0.55
CA ALA A 272 -23.38 -4.82 -0.46
C ALA A 272 -24.23 -5.25 -1.68
N ASN A 273 -23.95 -6.45 -2.22
CA ASN A 273 -24.70 -7.01 -3.33
C ASN A 273 -26.19 -7.24 -3.01
N GLY A 274 -26.51 -7.61 -1.75
CA GLY A 274 -27.90 -7.74 -1.29
C GLY A 274 -28.71 -6.44 -1.37
N TYR A 275 -28.02 -5.29 -1.34
CA TYR A 275 -28.60 -3.96 -1.45
C TYR A 275 -28.36 -3.30 -2.82
N GLY A 276 -27.83 -4.05 -3.80
CA GLY A 276 -27.50 -3.52 -5.13
C GLY A 276 -26.32 -2.53 -5.14
N GLN A 277 -25.47 -2.58 -4.11
CA GLN A 277 -24.30 -1.73 -3.98
C GLN A 277 -23.07 -2.43 -4.53
N PHE A 278 -22.43 -1.82 -5.52
CA PHE A 278 -21.26 -2.38 -6.21
C PHE A 278 -19.99 -1.57 -5.99
N SER A 279 -20.11 -0.27 -5.70
CA SER A 279 -18.95 0.59 -5.44
C SER A 279 -18.57 0.53 -3.96
N LEU A 280 -17.69 -0.42 -3.61
CA LEU A 280 -17.49 -0.84 -2.22
C LEU A 280 -16.68 0.17 -1.39
N GLY A 281 -17.28 1.26 -0.92
CA GLY A 281 -16.60 2.26 -0.07
C GLY A 281 -16.93 3.70 -0.39
N PHE A 282 -17.97 3.91 -1.20
CA PHE A 282 -18.65 5.19 -1.29
C PHE A 282 -19.73 5.29 -0.23
N ASP A 283 -20.05 6.53 0.12
CA ASP A 283 -21.30 6.88 0.78
C ASP A 283 -22.37 6.96 -0.31
N THR A 284 -23.27 5.99 -0.29
CA THR A 284 -24.27 5.81 -1.36
C THR A 284 -25.45 6.75 -1.21
N ASP A 285 -25.84 7.09 0.02
CA ASP A 285 -27.07 7.82 0.31
C ASP A 285 -26.85 9.21 0.91
N GLY A 286 -25.59 9.61 1.09
CA GLY A 286 -25.17 10.95 1.49
C GLY A 286 -25.22 11.20 2.99
N ASP A 287 -25.28 10.15 3.81
CA ASP A 287 -25.34 10.26 5.27
C ASP A 287 -23.94 10.44 5.94
N SER A 288 -22.90 10.56 5.10
CA SER A 288 -21.49 10.67 5.48
C SER A 288 -20.87 9.39 6.06
N LEU A 289 -21.55 8.24 5.94
CA LEU A 289 -21.00 6.93 6.20
C LEU A 289 -20.75 6.22 4.88
N ASN A 290 -19.55 5.67 4.71
CA ASN A 290 -19.30 4.78 3.58
C ASN A 290 -19.90 3.39 3.83
N LEU A 291 -20.10 2.64 2.76
CA LEU A 291 -20.67 1.29 2.80
C LEU A 291 -20.01 0.35 3.82
N LEU A 292 -18.71 0.50 4.08
CA LEU A 292 -17.98 -0.30 5.07
C LEU A 292 -18.43 0.03 6.50
N GLN A 293 -18.60 1.31 6.80
CA GLN A 293 -19.13 1.80 8.06
C GLN A 293 -20.56 1.32 8.27
N GLU A 294 -21.40 1.43 7.24
CA GLU A 294 -22.78 0.95 7.28
C GLU A 294 -22.87 -0.55 7.52
N TYR A 295 -22.01 -1.34 6.87
CA TYR A 295 -21.87 -2.77 7.15
C TYR A 295 -21.51 -3.03 8.61
N GLY A 296 -20.52 -2.30 9.16
CA GLY A 296 -20.08 -2.43 10.54
C GLY A 296 -21.17 -2.11 11.56
N TYR A 297 -21.99 -1.10 11.25
CA TYR A 297 -23.12 -0.67 12.07
C TYR A 297 -24.44 -1.42 11.80
N ASN A 298 -24.43 -2.34 10.82
CA ASN A 298 -25.61 -3.07 10.33
C ASN A 298 -26.74 -2.11 9.86
N MET A 299 -26.37 -1.08 9.12
CA MET A 299 -27.28 -0.10 8.51
C MET A 299 -27.74 -0.54 7.11
N ASP A 300 -28.76 0.12 6.55
CA ASP A 300 -29.18 -0.07 5.14
C ASP A 300 -28.48 0.98 4.29
N PRO A 301 -27.66 0.59 3.30
CA PRO A 301 -26.84 1.52 2.53
C PRO A 301 -27.61 2.34 1.49
N ASN A 302 -28.93 2.16 1.40
CA ASN A 302 -29.81 2.97 0.58
C ASN A 302 -30.72 3.88 1.43
N ASN A 303 -30.56 3.87 2.76
CA ASN A 303 -31.49 4.53 3.66
C ASN A 303 -30.87 4.92 5.02
N GLY A 304 -30.12 6.02 5.01
CA GLY A 304 -29.46 6.64 6.16
C GLY A 304 -30.42 7.17 7.24
N ARG A 305 -31.74 6.96 7.10
CA ARG A 305 -32.74 7.23 8.15
C ARG A 305 -32.94 6.06 9.11
N LEU A 306 -32.34 4.89 8.90
CA LEU A 306 -32.32 3.85 9.93
C LEU A 306 -31.39 4.30 11.06
N ALA A 307 -32.00 4.77 12.16
CA ALA A 307 -31.33 5.22 13.37
C ALA A 307 -30.27 4.19 13.85
N GLY A 308 -28.99 4.51 13.74
CA GLY A 308 -27.95 3.56 14.14
C GLY A 308 -26.49 3.97 13.96
N GLY A 309 -26.23 5.07 13.24
CA GLY A 309 -24.89 5.62 13.15
C GLY A 309 -24.32 6.04 14.53
N PRO A 310 -23.00 6.23 14.64
CA PRO A 310 -22.37 6.63 15.89
C PRO A 310 -22.85 8.00 16.38
N VAL A 311 -23.23 8.06 17.65
CA VAL A 311 -23.66 9.29 18.33
C VAL A 311 -22.65 9.62 19.42
N GLY A 312 -22.04 10.80 19.29
CA GLY A 312 -21.21 11.38 20.34
C GLY A 312 -22.06 11.99 21.45
N SER A 313 -21.65 11.79 22.70
CA SER A 313 -22.25 12.42 23.90
C SER A 313 -21.18 12.63 24.97
N TYR A 314 -21.60 13.07 26.15
CA TYR A 314 -20.74 13.26 27.31
C TYR A 314 -21.29 12.54 28.54
N MET A 315 -20.39 12.07 29.39
CA MET A 315 -20.72 11.43 30.66
C MET A 315 -19.86 12.03 31.78
N THR A 316 -20.48 12.42 32.88
CA THR A 316 -19.77 12.96 34.06
C THR A 316 -19.62 11.88 35.13
N ILE A 317 -18.39 11.68 35.61
CA ILE A 317 -18.05 10.68 36.64
C ILE A 317 -17.12 11.35 37.64
N GLU A 318 -17.52 11.35 38.91
CA GLU A 318 -16.71 11.91 40.02
C GLU A 318 -16.27 13.38 39.80
N GLY A 319 -17.05 14.15 39.02
CA GLY A 319 -16.77 15.56 38.73
C GLY A 319 -16.04 15.81 37.40
N GLU A 320 -15.50 14.76 36.78
CA GLU A 320 -14.82 14.83 35.49
C GLU A 320 -15.77 14.49 34.33
N THR A 321 -15.63 15.17 33.19
CA THR A 321 -16.46 14.94 32.00
C THR A 321 -15.67 14.16 30.96
N TYR A 322 -16.27 13.10 30.42
CA TYR A 322 -15.66 12.24 29.42
C TYR A 322 -16.51 12.24 28.15
N ALA A 323 -15.86 12.25 26.99
CA ALA A 323 -16.52 11.97 25.73
C ALA A 323 -16.99 10.50 25.69
N THR A 324 -18.16 10.26 25.10
CA THR A 324 -18.70 8.92 24.88
C THR A 324 -19.16 8.77 23.44
N LEU A 325 -19.05 7.55 22.90
CA LEU A 325 -19.56 7.19 21.59
C LEU A 325 -20.52 6.01 21.73
N SER A 326 -21.77 6.21 21.34
CA SER A 326 -22.81 5.18 21.28
C SER A 326 -23.06 4.78 19.83
N PHE A 327 -22.96 3.49 19.50
CA PHE A 327 -23.11 3.01 18.12
C PHE A 327 -23.65 1.58 18.09
N ASN A 328 -24.27 1.20 16.98
CA ASN A 328 -24.63 -0.18 16.72
C ASN A 328 -23.42 -0.97 16.21
N ARG A 329 -23.35 -2.26 16.52
CA ARG A 329 -22.37 -3.18 15.95
C ARG A 329 -23.08 -4.46 15.51
N ARG A 330 -22.72 -4.96 14.34
CA ARG A 330 -23.11 -6.30 13.91
C ARG A 330 -22.47 -7.37 14.80
N ARG A 331 -23.28 -8.24 15.41
CA ARG A 331 -22.83 -9.39 16.19
C ARG A 331 -22.06 -10.34 15.29
N ASN A 332 -20.93 -10.85 15.80
CA ASN A 332 -20.05 -11.79 15.11
C ASN A 332 -19.47 -11.29 13.77
N MET A 333 -19.34 -9.96 13.59
CA MET A 333 -18.52 -9.42 12.50
C MET A 333 -17.08 -9.87 12.70
N ARG A 334 -16.50 -10.53 11.69
CA ARG A 334 -15.13 -11.07 11.76
C ARG A 334 -14.18 -10.32 10.86
N GLU A 335 -14.68 -9.73 9.80
CA GLU A 335 -13.91 -8.97 8.81
C GLU A 335 -13.28 -7.73 9.42
N PHE A 336 -13.99 -7.08 10.34
CA PHE A 336 -13.56 -5.81 10.93
C PHE A 336 -13.71 -5.80 12.45
N ALA A 337 -12.84 -5.01 13.09
CA ALA A 337 -12.93 -4.60 14.47
C ALA A 337 -13.01 -3.07 14.52
N PHE A 338 -13.50 -2.54 15.63
CA PHE A 338 -13.42 -1.11 15.88
C PHE A 338 -12.10 -0.79 16.57
N ARG A 339 -11.38 0.21 16.08
CA ARG A 339 -10.31 0.90 16.80
C ARG A 339 -10.88 2.22 17.29
N LEU A 340 -10.75 2.47 18.59
CA LEU A 340 -11.17 3.74 19.19
C LEU A 340 -9.91 4.49 19.61
N GLU A 341 -9.85 5.78 19.29
CA GLU A 341 -8.74 6.64 19.67
C GLU A 341 -9.28 7.93 20.27
N GLN A 342 -8.50 8.54 21.17
CA GLN A 342 -8.78 9.85 21.74
C GLN A 342 -7.61 10.79 21.49
N GLY A 343 -7.90 12.07 21.31
CA GLY A 343 -6.86 13.07 21.09
C GLY A 343 -7.40 14.47 20.84
N PRO A 344 -6.51 15.45 20.65
CA PRO A 344 -6.87 16.79 20.19
C PRO A 344 -7.08 16.82 18.66
N LEU A 345 -7.77 17.85 18.14
CA LEU A 345 -7.98 18.02 16.68
C LEU A 345 -6.67 18.04 15.89
N ASN A 346 -5.63 18.71 16.42
CA ASN A 346 -4.37 18.98 15.73
C ASN A 346 -3.17 18.38 16.48
N GLY A 347 -3.28 17.14 16.97
CA GLY A 347 -2.19 16.49 17.69
C GLY A 347 -2.26 14.97 17.67
N PRO A 348 -1.41 14.29 18.46
CA PRO A 348 -1.32 12.84 18.44
C PRO A 348 -2.57 12.22 19.06
N TRP A 349 -3.07 11.18 18.41
CA TRP A 349 -4.17 10.35 18.88
C TRP A 349 -3.62 9.12 19.59
N GLN A 350 -4.30 8.68 20.64
CA GLN A 350 -3.93 7.50 21.42
C GLN A 350 -5.08 6.49 21.42
N GLU A 351 -4.75 5.21 21.22
CA GLU A 351 -5.75 4.14 21.25
C GLU A 351 -6.35 4.00 22.64
N VAL A 352 -7.67 3.84 22.67
CA VAL A 352 -8.48 3.63 23.86
C VAL A 352 -8.98 2.20 23.83
N SER A 353 -8.76 1.45 24.91
CA SER A 353 -9.33 0.12 25.03
C SER A 353 -10.85 0.19 24.90
N LEU A 354 -11.43 -0.66 24.04
CA LEU A 354 -12.87 -0.86 23.93
C LEU A 354 -13.43 -1.56 25.19
N THR A 355 -13.38 -0.88 26.33
CA THR A 355 -14.05 -1.32 27.55
C THR A 355 -15.45 -0.74 27.51
N THR A 356 -16.43 -1.55 27.12
CA THR A 356 -17.83 -1.14 27.02
C THR A 356 -18.35 -0.71 28.39
N GLN A 357 -18.91 0.50 28.47
CA GLN A 357 -19.58 0.98 29.67
C GLN A 357 -21.01 0.47 29.75
N THR A 358 -21.63 0.27 28.58
CA THR A 358 -22.96 -0.33 28.46
C THR A 358 -23.02 -1.13 27.17
N GLU A 359 -23.57 -2.34 27.28
CA GLU A 359 -23.90 -3.21 26.16
C GLU A 359 -25.38 -3.60 26.30
N SER A 360 -26.16 -3.36 25.24
CA SER A 360 -27.56 -3.76 25.18
C SER A 360 -27.87 -4.44 23.86
N GLN A 361 -28.91 -5.27 23.84
CA GLN A 361 -29.47 -5.73 22.57
C GLN A 361 -29.98 -4.52 21.79
N SER A 362 -29.63 -4.45 20.50
CA SER A 362 -30.17 -3.41 19.65
C SER A 362 -31.67 -3.62 19.50
N THR A 363 -32.42 -2.52 19.43
CA THR A 363 -33.85 -2.57 19.11
C THR A 363 -34.12 -2.76 17.61
N LEU A 364 -33.08 -2.72 16.77
CA LEU A 364 -33.20 -2.85 15.31
C LEU A 364 -33.44 -4.31 14.90
N ASP A 365 -32.55 -5.22 15.29
CA ASP A 365 -32.67 -6.65 15.03
C ASP A 365 -31.84 -7.49 16.02
N SER A 366 -31.98 -8.82 15.95
CA SER A 366 -31.23 -9.77 16.79
C SER A 366 -29.76 -9.93 16.39
N LYS A 367 -29.36 -9.40 15.22
CA LYS A 367 -28.00 -9.47 14.68
C LYS A 367 -27.17 -8.25 15.09
N THR A 368 -27.77 -7.28 15.77
CA THR A 368 -27.14 -6.02 16.15
C THR A 368 -27.09 -5.89 17.67
N GLU A 369 -26.01 -5.30 18.16
CA GLU A 369 -25.89 -4.86 19.55
C GLU A 369 -25.57 -3.38 19.60
N GLN A 370 -26.01 -2.72 20.66
CA GLN A 370 -25.69 -1.33 20.88
C GLN A 370 -24.60 -1.24 21.95
N LEU A 371 -23.52 -0.55 21.60
CA LEU A 371 -22.39 -0.32 22.48
C LEU A 371 -22.31 1.16 22.83
N THR A 372 -22.00 1.45 24.10
CA THR A 372 -21.56 2.78 24.51
C THR A 372 -20.17 2.67 25.12
N VAL A 373 -19.22 3.35 24.50
CA VAL A 373 -17.82 3.39 24.92
C VAL A 373 -17.49 4.80 25.40
N ARG A 374 -16.68 4.89 26.45
CA ARG A 374 -16.22 6.15 27.05
C ARG A 374 -14.73 6.32 26.77
N ALA A 375 -14.31 7.55 26.56
CA ALA A 375 -12.90 7.93 26.57
C ALA A 375 -12.21 7.48 27.86
N SER A 376 -10.91 7.24 27.78
CA SER A 376 -10.09 6.92 28.95
C SER A 376 -9.61 8.17 29.69
N LEU A 377 -9.53 9.31 28.99
CA LEU A 377 -9.18 10.61 29.57
C LEU A 377 -10.39 11.58 29.56
N PRO A 378 -10.45 12.54 30.50
CA PRO A 378 -11.42 13.62 30.49
C PRO A 378 -11.31 14.52 29.26
N ILE A 379 -12.37 15.27 28.96
CA ILE A 379 -12.43 16.19 27.80
C ILE A 379 -11.42 17.33 27.90
N ASP A 380 -11.01 17.71 29.10
CA ASP A 380 -10.01 18.77 29.31
C ASP A 380 -8.60 18.32 28.87
N ASP A 381 -8.35 17.01 28.85
CA ASP A 381 -7.08 16.41 28.40
C ASP A 381 -7.15 15.91 26.94
N ALA A 382 -8.25 15.24 26.56
CA ALA A 382 -8.45 14.66 25.23
C ALA A 382 -9.92 14.81 24.79
N PRO A 383 -10.28 15.95 24.16
CA PRO A 383 -11.67 16.31 23.92
C PRO A 383 -12.37 15.50 22.82
N PHE A 384 -11.63 14.84 21.92
CA PHE A 384 -12.21 14.17 20.76
C PHE A 384 -12.02 12.66 20.83
N LEU A 385 -13.03 11.94 20.32
CA LEU A 385 -12.97 10.50 20.05
C LEU A 385 -13.09 10.28 18.54
N ARG A 386 -12.29 9.34 18.03
CA ARG A 386 -12.36 8.85 16.66
C ARG A 386 -12.52 7.35 16.69
N MET A 387 -13.42 6.84 15.84
CA MET A 387 -13.60 5.41 15.67
C MET A 387 -13.34 5.03 14.22
N THR A 388 -12.57 3.97 14.03
CA THR A 388 -12.16 3.47 12.72
C THR A 388 -12.43 1.97 12.65
N LEU A 389 -12.97 1.49 11.53
CA LEU A 389 -13.04 0.06 11.25
C LEU A 389 -11.70 -0.41 10.71
N ILE A 390 -11.12 -1.41 11.36
CA ILE A 390 -9.84 -2.02 10.97
C ILE A 390 -10.07 -3.47 10.56
N PRO A 391 -9.44 -3.96 9.47
CA PRO A 391 -9.51 -5.37 9.10
C PRO A 391 -8.98 -6.26 10.22
N THR A 392 -9.61 -7.41 10.49
CA THR A 392 -9.11 -8.35 11.50
C THR A 392 -8.38 -9.53 10.88
N GLY A 393 -7.52 -10.16 11.70
CA GLY A 393 -6.91 -11.46 11.40
C GLY A 393 -7.77 -12.66 11.79
N GLN A 394 -9.09 -12.51 11.95
CA GLN A 394 -10.00 -13.61 12.29
C GLN A 394 -10.75 -14.12 11.03
N PRO A 395 -10.72 -15.43 10.74
CA PRO A 395 -11.33 -16.01 9.53
C PRO A 395 -12.86 -16.14 9.56
#